data_AF-H1XWR4-F1
#
_entry.id   AF-H1XWR4-F1
#
_cell.length_a   1.000
_cell.length_b   1.000
_cell.length_c   1.000
_cell.angle_alpha   90.00
_cell.angle_beta   90.00
_cell.angle_gamma   90.00
#
_symmetry.space_group_name_H-M   'P 1'
#
loop_
_entity.id
_entity.type
_entity.pdbx_description
1 polymer ?
#
loop_
_entity_poly.entity_id
_entity_poly.type
_entity_poly.pdbx_seq_one_letter_code
_entity_poly.pdbx_strand_id
1 'polypeptide(L)'
;MARKKIYLMVLCLLSNFLLSRCAMVGLGIGLVMQKNETLEIKPEDQDSGFLLAGQKLQIVLQNDSLINGKLRAVETLPREIYGKAYNRFLTKQPAENRLPALNDTLTLIYRSKLTERALFEGWDKSGVWIRLPVSGKTLRFPYRQIFVMRWNEFQWSGDSLPGLLTKWQVPLRSELKVEIKDGRILRIAWNDIRRIYYRKKSHYALTGFLIGFTIDSIILFKILSTPLVTNINLGPM
;
A
#
# COMPACT_ATOMS: atom_id res chain seq x y z
N MET A 1 -3.26 -46.55 27.55
CA MET A 1 -2.29 -46.65 26.42
C MET A 1 -2.24 -45.43 25.50
N ALA A 2 -3.37 -44.79 25.16
CA ALA A 2 -3.41 -43.65 24.23
C ALA A 2 -2.53 -42.45 24.63
N ARG A 3 -2.47 -42.10 25.92
CA ARG A 3 -1.66 -40.97 26.41
C ARG A 3 -0.14 -41.14 26.18
N LYS A 4 0.40 -42.36 26.34
CA LYS A 4 1.83 -42.63 26.10
C LYS A 4 2.22 -42.47 24.62
N LYS A 5 1.32 -42.83 23.70
CA LYS A 5 1.54 -42.62 22.25
C LYS A 5 1.56 -41.14 21.88
N ILE A 6 0.71 -40.32 22.49
CA ILE A 6 0.68 -38.87 22.27
C ILE A 6 1.98 -38.21 22.74
N TYR A 7 2.46 -38.54 23.94
CA TYR A 7 3.73 -37.99 24.44
C TYR A 7 4.94 -38.38 23.58
N LEU A 8 5.01 -39.64 23.13
CA LEU A 8 6.09 -40.09 22.25
C LEU A 8 6.04 -39.39 20.88
N MET A 9 4.83 -39.18 20.34
CA MET A 9 4.63 -38.48 19.08
C MET A 9 5.02 -37.00 19.20
N VAL A 10 4.65 -36.32 20.29
CA VAL A 10 5.04 -34.93 20.57
C VAL A 10 6.55 -34.81 20.77
N LEU A 11 7.19 -35.75 21.46
CA LEU A 11 8.63 -35.77 21.68
C LEU A 11 9.40 -36.01 20.38
N CYS A 12 8.93 -36.91 19.51
CA CYS A 12 9.49 -37.12 18.16
C CYS A 12 9.27 -35.93 17.23
N LEU A 13 8.15 -35.21 17.38
CA LEU A 13 7.90 -33.96 16.66
C LEU A 13 8.87 -32.87 17.11
N LEU A 14 9.07 -32.71 18.42
CA LEU A 14 10.02 -31.75 18.99
C LEU A 14 11.48 -32.09 18.63
N SER A 15 11.87 -33.36 18.65
CA SER A 15 13.24 -33.76 18.29
C SER A 15 13.52 -33.62 16.80
N ASN A 16 12.56 -33.91 15.92
CA ASN A 16 12.70 -33.61 14.50
C ASN A 16 12.69 -32.11 14.22
N PHE A 17 11.93 -31.31 14.97
CA PHE A 17 11.98 -29.86 14.87
C PHE A 17 13.39 -29.30 15.15
N LEU A 18 14.13 -29.96 16.04
CA LEU A 18 15.52 -29.63 16.35
C LEU A 18 16.52 -30.16 15.30
N LEU A 19 16.17 -31.22 14.55
CA LEU A 19 17.06 -31.90 13.60
C LEU A 19 16.88 -31.44 12.14
N SER A 20 15.65 -31.25 11.67
CA SER A 20 15.37 -30.96 10.25
C SER A 20 15.65 -29.51 9.85
N ARG A 21 15.68 -28.58 10.81
CA ARG A 21 16.06 -27.16 10.65
C ARG A 21 15.32 -26.38 9.55
N CYS A 22 14.38 -26.95 8.79
CA CYS A 22 13.74 -26.28 7.65
C CYS A 22 12.86 -25.11 8.08
N ALA A 23 12.10 -25.22 9.18
CA ALA A 23 11.39 -24.09 9.79
C ALA A 23 12.34 -22.95 10.20
N MET A 24 13.53 -23.27 10.71
CA MET A 24 14.53 -22.28 11.13
C MET A 24 15.22 -21.61 9.92
N VAL A 25 15.51 -22.38 8.87
CA VAL A 25 16.00 -21.88 7.58
C VAL A 25 14.95 -20.97 6.92
N GLY A 26 13.68 -21.39 6.90
CA GLY A 26 12.57 -20.60 6.38
C GLY A 26 12.36 -19.29 7.14
N LEU A 27 12.48 -19.32 8.47
CA LEU A 27 12.45 -18.11 9.30
C LEU A 27 13.65 -17.20 9.01
N GLY A 28 14.85 -17.76 8.86
CA GLY A 28 16.06 -17.02 8.49
C GLY A 28 15.93 -16.30 7.14
N ILE A 29 15.50 -17.03 6.10
CA ILE A 29 15.24 -16.46 4.76
C ILE A 29 14.15 -15.39 4.84
N GLY A 30 13.07 -15.66 5.58
CA GLY A 30 11.97 -14.72 5.75
C GLY A 30 12.37 -13.42 6.49
N LEU A 31 13.26 -13.51 7.49
CA LEU A 31 13.82 -12.34 8.19
C LEU A 31 14.74 -11.52 7.28
N VAL A 32 15.55 -12.17 6.44
CA VAL A 32 16.43 -11.48 5.46
C VAL A 32 15.59 -10.76 4.41
N MET A 33 14.56 -11.42 3.87
CA MET A 33 13.60 -10.82 2.93
C MET A 33 12.86 -9.63 3.55
N GLN A 34 12.41 -9.75 4.81
CA GLN A 34 11.73 -8.69 5.54
C GLN A 34 12.63 -7.48 5.85
N LYS A 35 13.94 -7.68 6.05
CA LYS A 35 14.88 -6.58 6.35
C LYS A 35 15.20 -5.72 5.13
N ASN A 36 15.10 -6.29 3.93
CA ASN A 36 15.58 -5.66 2.69
C ASN A 36 14.48 -5.01 1.84
N GLU A 37 13.19 -5.20 2.15
CA GLU A 37 12.11 -4.63 1.35
C GLU A 37 11.84 -3.15 1.75
N THR A 38 12.65 -2.25 1.20
CA THR A 38 12.34 -0.82 1.16
C THR A 38 11.61 -0.53 -0.14
N LEU A 39 10.40 0.00 -0.04
CA LEU A 39 9.61 0.40 -1.21
C LEU A 39 9.74 1.89 -1.44
N GLU A 40 9.80 2.25 -2.71
CA GLU A 40 9.72 3.62 -3.19
C GLU A 40 8.29 3.88 -3.67
N ILE A 41 7.71 4.99 -3.22
CA ILE A 41 6.49 5.56 -3.80
C ILE A 41 6.85 6.92 -4.37
N LYS A 42 6.47 7.13 -5.62
CA LYS A 42 6.46 8.44 -6.25
C LYS A 42 5.10 9.12 -6.03
N PRO A 43 5.03 10.47 -6.04
CA PRO A 43 3.77 11.20 -5.98
C PRO A 43 2.77 10.80 -7.08
N GLU A 44 3.28 10.43 -8.26
CA GLU A 44 2.49 9.99 -9.43
C GLU A 44 1.90 8.58 -9.30
N ASP A 45 2.44 7.74 -8.40
CA ASP A 45 1.95 6.38 -8.21
C ASP A 45 0.56 6.41 -7.57
N GLN A 46 -0.44 5.91 -8.31
CA GLN A 46 -1.85 5.92 -7.90
C GLN A 46 -2.10 5.08 -6.64
N ASP A 47 -1.28 4.06 -6.39
CA ASP A 47 -1.40 3.15 -5.26
C ASP A 47 -0.67 3.67 -4.02
N SER A 48 -1.12 4.81 -3.49
CA SER A 48 -0.70 5.26 -2.15
C SER A 48 -1.35 4.45 -1.00
N GLY A 49 -2.13 3.42 -1.33
CA GLY A 49 -2.83 2.55 -0.36
C GLY A 49 -1.92 1.81 0.63
N PHE A 50 -0.60 1.93 0.47
CA PHE A 50 0.39 1.31 1.33
C PHE A 50 0.87 2.17 2.51
N LEU A 51 0.58 3.48 2.50
CA LEU A 51 1.00 4.37 3.57
C LEU A 51 0.05 4.26 4.78
N LEU A 52 0.52 3.59 5.82
CA LEU A 52 -0.23 3.32 7.04
C LEU A 52 0.28 4.20 8.19
N ALA A 53 -0.66 4.66 9.02
CA ALA A 53 -0.33 5.36 10.24
C ALA A 53 0.68 4.56 11.07
N GLY A 54 1.71 5.26 11.53
CA GLY A 54 2.81 4.74 12.31
C GLY A 54 3.97 4.14 11.53
N GLN A 55 3.92 4.12 10.20
CA GLN A 55 5.07 3.74 9.38
C GLN A 55 6.19 4.79 9.47
N LYS A 56 7.44 4.33 9.49
CA LYS A 56 8.60 5.21 9.35
C LYS A 56 8.78 5.54 7.87
N LEU A 57 8.82 6.83 7.57
CA LEU A 57 9.00 7.38 6.24
C LEU A 57 10.33 8.13 6.16
N GLN A 58 10.96 8.03 5.00
CA GLN A 58 12.02 8.91 4.55
C GLN A 58 11.49 9.61 3.29
N ILE A 59 11.28 10.91 3.38
CA ILE A 59 10.66 11.73 2.34
C ILE A 59 11.74 12.62 1.75
N VAL A 60 11.95 12.49 0.45
CA VAL A 60 12.83 13.38 -0.34
C VAL A 60 11.93 14.44 -0.95
N LEU A 61 12.21 15.71 -0.66
CA LEU A 61 11.48 16.84 -1.23
C LEU A 61 12.02 17.20 -2.63
N GLN A 62 11.29 18.03 -3.37
CA GLN A 62 11.68 18.51 -4.71
C GLN A 62 13.01 19.29 -4.69
N ASN A 63 13.37 19.91 -3.57
CA ASN A 63 14.65 20.61 -3.38
C ASN A 63 15.77 19.70 -2.84
N ASP A 64 15.61 18.37 -2.95
CA ASP A 64 16.54 17.35 -2.45
C ASP A 64 16.77 17.33 -0.93
N SER A 65 16.02 18.12 -0.16
CA SER A 65 16.03 18.01 1.29
C SER A 65 15.34 16.73 1.77
N LEU A 66 15.79 16.22 2.91
CA LEU A 66 15.36 14.93 3.45
C LEU A 66 14.61 15.10 4.76
N ILE A 67 13.39 14.58 4.83
CA ILE A 67 12.59 14.50 6.05
C ILE A 67 12.48 13.04 6.48
N ASN A 68 12.96 12.74 7.68
CA ASN A 68 12.82 11.42 8.31
C ASN A 68 11.83 11.50 9.47
N GLY A 69 10.79 10.67 9.44
CA GLY A 69 9.77 10.70 10.48
C GLY A 69 8.82 9.52 10.45
N LYS A 70 7.76 9.62 11.23
CA LYS A 70 6.69 8.63 11.35
C LYS A 70 5.41 9.23 10.80
N LEU A 71 4.77 8.54 9.84
CA LEU A 71 3.48 8.97 9.32
C LEU A 71 2.45 8.94 10.46
N ARG A 72 1.78 10.06 10.70
CA ARG A 72 0.64 10.12 11.61
C ARG A 72 -0.66 9.90 10.87
N ALA A 73 -0.86 10.62 9.77
CA ALA A 73 -2.02 10.48 8.91
C ALA A 73 -1.77 11.11 7.52
N VAL A 74 -2.60 10.73 6.55
CA VAL A 74 -2.85 11.55 5.36
C VAL A 74 -4.07 12.41 5.70
N GLU A 75 -3.88 13.73 5.83
CA GLU A 75 -4.97 14.65 6.17
C GLU A 75 -5.60 15.20 4.89
N THR A 76 -6.93 15.33 4.89
CA THR A 76 -7.65 16.07 3.85
C THR A 76 -7.89 17.50 4.33
N LEU A 77 -7.45 18.48 3.56
CA LEU A 77 -7.63 19.89 3.85
C LEU A 77 -9.11 20.30 3.76
N PRO A 78 -9.56 21.20 4.66
CA PRO A 78 -10.83 21.89 4.51
C PRO A 78 -10.94 22.59 3.15
N ARG A 79 -12.15 22.64 2.61
CA ARG A 79 -12.44 23.18 1.27
C ARG A 79 -11.98 24.64 1.15
N GLU A 80 -12.09 25.42 2.21
CA GLU A 80 -11.78 26.84 2.26
C GLU A 80 -10.26 27.07 2.15
N ILE A 81 -9.47 26.24 2.83
CA ILE A 81 -8.00 26.30 2.81
C ILE A 81 -7.49 25.85 1.44
N TYR A 82 -7.98 24.70 0.97
CA TYR A 82 -7.64 24.18 -0.35
C TYR A 82 -8.04 25.14 -1.47
N GLY A 83 -9.26 25.68 -1.43
CA GLY A 83 -9.79 26.55 -2.48
C GLY A 83 -9.00 27.84 -2.64
N LYS A 84 -8.47 28.42 -1.55
CA LYS A 84 -7.54 29.57 -1.64
C LYS A 84 -6.27 29.23 -2.41
N ALA A 85 -5.65 28.08 -2.11
CA ALA A 85 -4.44 27.64 -2.79
C ALA A 85 -4.71 27.29 -4.26
N TYR A 86 -5.81 26.58 -4.53
CA TYR A 86 -6.20 26.16 -5.86
C TYR A 86 -6.59 27.34 -6.78
N ASN A 87 -7.35 28.31 -6.27
CA ASN A 87 -7.69 29.51 -7.06
C ASN A 87 -6.45 30.34 -7.39
N ARG A 88 -5.52 30.51 -6.43
CA ARG A 88 -4.23 31.18 -6.68
C ARG A 88 -3.38 30.42 -7.71
N PHE A 89 -3.50 29.10 -7.75
CA PHE A 89 -2.83 28.29 -8.75
C PHE A 89 -3.46 28.52 -10.13
N LEU A 90 -4.78 28.47 -10.26
CA LEU A 90 -5.49 28.71 -11.53
C LEU A 90 -5.15 30.08 -12.15
N THR A 91 -5.02 31.14 -11.35
CA THR A 91 -4.68 32.49 -11.86
C THR A 91 -3.26 32.59 -12.44
N LYS A 92 -2.39 31.63 -12.16
CA LYS A 92 -1.00 31.60 -12.63
C LYS A 92 -0.76 30.56 -13.73
N GLN A 93 -1.77 29.77 -14.09
CA GLN A 93 -1.61 28.69 -15.07
C GLN A 93 -1.62 29.22 -16.51
N PRO A 94 -0.79 28.65 -17.41
CA PRO A 94 -0.90 28.90 -18.84
C PRO A 94 -2.29 28.51 -19.36
N ALA A 95 -2.75 29.20 -20.39
CA ALA A 95 -4.07 28.97 -21.00
C ALA A 95 -4.28 27.54 -21.53
N GLU A 96 -3.18 26.79 -21.75
CA GLU A 96 -3.16 25.41 -22.23
C GLU A 96 -3.47 24.38 -21.12
N ASN A 97 -3.22 24.73 -19.84
CA ASN A 97 -3.48 23.85 -18.69
C ASN A 97 -4.85 24.14 -18.09
N ARG A 98 -5.91 24.06 -18.92
CA ARG A 98 -7.26 24.37 -18.45
C ARG A 98 -7.75 23.31 -17.47
N LEU A 99 -8.05 23.73 -16.25
CA LEU A 99 -8.59 22.89 -15.18
C LEU A 99 -9.90 23.51 -14.68
N PRO A 100 -10.86 22.68 -14.23
CA PRO A 100 -12.13 23.15 -13.67
C PRO A 100 -11.91 24.04 -12.45
N ALA A 101 -12.69 25.11 -12.36
CA ALA A 101 -12.83 25.88 -11.13
C ALA A 101 -13.66 25.08 -10.10
N LEU A 102 -13.53 25.44 -8.83
CA LEU A 102 -14.39 24.84 -7.81
C LEU A 102 -15.86 25.12 -8.11
N ASN A 103 -16.70 24.10 -7.89
CA ASN A 103 -18.11 24.04 -8.25
C ASN A 103 -18.42 23.92 -9.74
N ASP A 104 -17.43 23.84 -10.63
CA ASP A 104 -17.70 23.52 -12.02
C ASP A 104 -18.33 22.13 -12.14
N THR A 105 -19.20 21.97 -13.13
CA THR A 105 -19.84 20.68 -13.37
C THR A 105 -18.90 19.76 -14.16
N LEU A 106 -18.58 18.61 -13.58
CA LEU A 106 -17.86 17.53 -14.24
C LEU A 106 -18.85 16.45 -14.66
N THR A 107 -18.54 15.79 -15.77
CA THR A 107 -19.16 14.50 -16.14
C THR A 107 -18.13 13.41 -15.96
N LEU A 108 -18.40 12.48 -15.05
CA LEU A 108 -17.58 11.30 -14.79
C LEU A 108 -18.20 10.10 -15.49
N ILE A 109 -17.44 9.47 -16.37
CA ILE A 109 -17.78 8.19 -17.00
C ILE A 109 -16.94 7.13 -16.31
N TYR A 110 -17.58 6.24 -15.57
CA TYR A 110 -16.92 5.18 -14.83
C TYR A 110 -16.59 4.00 -15.75
N ARG A 111 -15.64 3.15 -15.32
CA ARG A 111 -15.32 1.90 -16.02
C ARG A 111 -16.50 0.93 -16.08
N SER A 112 -17.43 1.02 -15.14
CA SER A 112 -18.71 0.30 -15.17
C SER A 112 -19.70 0.82 -16.24
N LYS A 113 -19.31 1.82 -17.03
CA LYS A 113 -20.13 2.55 -18.01
C LYS A 113 -21.24 3.42 -17.41
N LEU A 114 -21.33 3.48 -16.08
CA LEU A 114 -22.18 4.46 -15.41
C LEU A 114 -21.64 5.87 -15.64
N THR A 115 -22.54 6.84 -15.75
CA THR A 115 -22.21 8.26 -15.94
C THR A 115 -22.82 9.07 -14.81
N GLU A 116 -22.04 9.97 -14.23
CA GLU A 116 -22.46 10.85 -13.13
C GLU A 116 -22.08 12.30 -13.46
N ARG A 117 -22.99 13.23 -13.16
CA ARG A 117 -22.69 14.67 -13.18
C ARG A 117 -22.53 15.18 -11.76
N ALA A 118 -21.42 15.83 -11.48
CA ALA A 118 -21.13 16.31 -10.13
C ALA A 118 -20.35 17.62 -10.15
N LEU A 119 -20.41 18.35 -9.03
CA LEU A 119 -19.67 19.59 -8.86
C LEU A 119 -18.24 19.27 -8.42
N PHE A 120 -17.25 19.88 -9.05
CA PHE A 120 -15.84 19.70 -8.70
C PHE A 120 -15.52 20.36 -7.35
N GLU A 121 -14.86 19.62 -6.46
CA GLU A 121 -14.50 20.07 -5.10
C GLU A 121 -13.01 20.01 -4.81
N GLY A 122 -12.21 19.43 -5.70
CA GLY A 122 -10.76 19.44 -5.59
C GLY A 122 -10.06 18.19 -6.11
N TRP A 123 -8.76 18.33 -6.33
CA TRP A 123 -7.88 17.23 -6.72
C TRP A 123 -7.30 16.55 -5.49
N ASP A 124 -7.04 15.26 -5.59
CA ASP A 124 -6.34 14.48 -4.59
C ASP A 124 -5.36 13.54 -5.29
N LYS A 125 -4.39 12.99 -4.56
CA LYS A 125 -3.37 12.11 -5.14
C LYS A 125 -3.99 10.90 -5.86
N SER A 126 -4.98 10.26 -5.23
CA SER A 126 -5.57 9.01 -5.72
C SER A 126 -7.02 9.15 -6.19
N GLY A 127 -7.54 10.37 -6.30
CA GLY A 127 -8.90 10.59 -6.80
C GLY A 127 -9.29 12.05 -6.91
N VAL A 128 -10.53 12.27 -7.34
CA VAL A 128 -11.14 13.59 -7.43
C VAL A 128 -12.21 13.73 -6.35
N TRP A 129 -12.22 14.87 -5.66
CA TRP A 129 -13.31 15.25 -4.78
C TRP A 129 -14.43 15.89 -5.59
N ILE A 130 -15.64 15.37 -5.45
CA ILE A 130 -16.84 15.92 -6.07
C ILE A 130 -17.96 16.05 -5.05
N ARG A 131 -18.92 16.93 -5.34
CA ARG A 131 -20.17 17.06 -4.60
C ARG A 131 -21.34 16.70 -5.50
N LEU A 132 -22.15 15.76 -5.04
CA LEU A 132 -23.34 15.33 -5.76
C LEU A 132 -24.41 16.44 -5.69
N PRO A 133 -24.96 16.92 -6.82
CA PRO A 133 -25.89 18.06 -6.83
C PRO A 133 -27.17 17.78 -6.04
N VAL A 134 -27.71 16.56 -6.14
CA VAL A 134 -28.99 16.18 -5.54
C VAL A 134 -28.89 16.01 -4.02
N SER A 135 -27.83 15.37 -3.53
CA SER A 135 -27.68 15.08 -2.09
C SER A 135 -26.81 16.09 -1.35
N GLY A 136 -26.07 16.94 -2.05
CA GLY A 136 -25.06 17.83 -1.46
C GLY A 136 -23.86 17.10 -0.85
N LYS A 137 -23.83 15.76 -0.90
CA LYS A 137 -22.78 14.95 -0.29
C LYS A 137 -21.47 15.12 -1.05
N THR A 138 -20.40 15.42 -0.31
CA THR A 138 -19.04 15.45 -0.86
C THR A 138 -18.42 14.07 -0.74
N LEU A 139 -17.87 13.57 -1.85
CA LEU A 139 -17.29 12.24 -1.96
C LEU A 139 -15.96 12.32 -2.73
N ARG A 140 -15.04 11.42 -2.40
CA ARG A 140 -13.80 11.23 -3.15
C ARG A 140 -13.94 10.02 -4.06
N PHE A 141 -13.82 10.23 -5.37
CA PHE A 141 -13.89 9.16 -6.36
C PHE A 141 -12.48 8.78 -6.84
N PRO A 142 -12.08 7.51 -6.69
CA PRO A 142 -10.76 7.05 -7.12
C PRO A 142 -10.57 7.14 -8.62
N TYR A 143 -9.40 7.61 -9.07
CA TYR A 143 -9.08 7.72 -10.50
C TYR A 143 -9.19 6.39 -11.24
N ARG A 144 -8.74 5.30 -10.61
CA ARG A 144 -8.85 3.93 -11.16
C ARG A 144 -10.27 3.51 -11.56
N GLN A 145 -11.31 4.10 -10.96
CA GLN A 145 -12.71 3.79 -11.29
C GLN A 145 -13.26 4.66 -12.42
N ILE A 146 -12.59 5.77 -12.73
CA ILE A 146 -12.98 6.73 -13.74
C ILE A 146 -12.34 6.29 -15.06
N PHE A 147 -13.17 5.96 -16.05
CA PHE A 147 -12.69 5.73 -17.40
C PHE A 147 -12.32 7.08 -18.04
N VAL A 148 -13.25 8.03 -17.96
CA VAL A 148 -13.13 9.35 -18.57
C VAL A 148 -13.76 10.40 -17.65
N MET A 149 -13.09 11.54 -17.51
CA MET A 149 -13.62 12.75 -16.87
C MET A 149 -13.71 13.86 -17.92
N ARG A 150 -14.88 14.49 -18.02
CA ARG A 150 -15.16 15.58 -18.96
C ARG A 150 -15.52 16.87 -18.23
N TRP A 151 -15.06 17.98 -18.78
CA TRP A 151 -15.41 19.32 -18.36
C TRP A 151 -15.34 20.24 -19.59
N ASN A 152 -16.46 20.86 -19.96
CA ASN A 152 -16.60 21.60 -21.22
C ASN A 152 -16.12 20.76 -22.42
N GLU A 153 -15.25 21.30 -23.27
CA GLU A 153 -14.61 20.59 -24.38
C GLU A 153 -13.44 19.68 -23.96
N PHE A 154 -13.00 19.73 -22.70
CA PHE A 154 -11.83 19.00 -22.21
C PHE A 154 -12.20 17.61 -21.71
N GLN A 155 -11.30 16.66 -21.97
CA GLN A 155 -11.43 15.29 -21.56
C GLN A 155 -10.09 14.73 -21.07
N TRP A 156 -10.14 14.01 -19.95
CA TRP A 156 -8.99 13.28 -19.41
C TRP A 156 -9.38 11.86 -19.04
N SER A 157 -8.46 10.92 -19.19
CA SER A 157 -8.65 9.58 -18.65
C SER A 157 -8.30 9.55 -17.16
N GLY A 158 -8.98 8.69 -16.38
CA GLY A 158 -8.62 8.48 -14.97
C GLY A 158 -7.15 8.09 -14.80
N ASP A 159 -6.61 7.28 -15.72
CA ASP A 159 -5.24 6.79 -15.65
C ASP A 159 -4.18 7.88 -15.85
N SER A 160 -4.45 8.86 -16.73
CA SER A 160 -3.49 9.92 -17.07
C SER A 160 -3.53 11.11 -16.10
N LEU A 161 -4.65 11.32 -15.42
CA LEU A 161 -4.84 12.48 -14.55
C LEU A 161 -3.75 12.64 -13.48
N PRO A 162 -3.38 11.61 -12.70
CA PRO A 162 -2.36 11.78 -11.65
C PRO A 162 -1.01 12.27 -12.18
N GLY A 163 -0.58 11.76 -13.34
CA GLY A 163 0.64 12.21 -13.99
C GLY A 163 0.55 13.66 -14.47
N LEU A 164 -0.59 14.06 -15.06
CA LEU A 164 -0.83 15.44 -15.49
C LEU A 164 -0.87 16.42 -14.31
N LEU A 165 -1.59 16.06 -13.23
CA LEU A 165 -1.69 16.89 -12.04
C LEU A 165 -0.32 17.09 -11.38
N THR A 166 0.51 16.04 -11.35
CA THR A 166 1.90 16.11 -10.86
C THR A 166 2.74 17.00 -11.76
N LYS A 167 2.69 16.79 -13.08
CA LYS A 167 3.44 17.58 -14.07
C LYS A 167 3.10 19.07 -13.98
N TRP A 168 1.83 19.41 -13.82
CA TRP A 168 1.35 20.78 -13.71
C TRP A 168 1.48 21.35 -12.29
N GLN A 169 1.99 20.56 -11.33
CA GLN A 169 2.11 20.93 -9.92
C GLN A 169 0.80 21.43 -9.30
N VAL A 170 -0.32 20.79 -9.69
CA VAL A 170 -1.65 21.17 -9.22
C VAL A 170 -1.76 20.93 -7.72
N PRO A 171 -2.10 21.93 -6.89
CA PRO A 171 -2.30 21.72 -5.46
C PRO A 171 -3.27 20.59 -5.22
N LEU A 172 -2.90 19.64 -4.36
CA LEU A 172 -3.76 18.54 -3.96
C LEU A 172 -4.42 18.86 -2.61
N ARG A 173 -5.61 18.32 -2.41
CA ARG A 173 -6.41 18.55 -1.21
C ARG A 173 -5.92 17.73 -0.02
N SER A 174 -5.08 16.71 -0.23
CA SER A 174 -4.48 15.98 0.88
C SER A 174 -3.03 16.37 1.14
N GLU A 175 -2.58 16.15 2.37
CA GLU A 175 -1.19 16.37 2.81
C GLU A 175 -0.74 15.27 3.77
N LEU A 176 0.57 15.07 3.87
CA LEU A 176 1.15 14.14 4.84
C LEU A 176 1.40 14.84 6.17
N LYS A 177 0.86 14.26 7.25
CA LYS A 177 1.25 14.60 8.62
C LYS A 177 2.35 13.65 9.09
N VAL A 178 3.55 14.18 9.27
CA VAL A 178 4.74 13.41 9.65
C VAL A 178 5.28 13.93 10.96
N GLU A 179 5.41 13.05 11.93
CA GLU A 179 6.10 13.35 13.18
C GLU A 179 7.60 13.08 13.03
N ILE A 180 8.42 14.09 13.27
CA ILE A 180 9.89 13.97 13.23
C ILE A 180 10.45 13.62 14.61
N LYS A 181 11.76 13.33 14.70
CA LYS A 181 12.39 12.73 15.90
C LYS A 181 12.20 13.53 17.20
N ASP A 182 12.03 14.84 17.11
CA ASP A 182 11.81 15.74 18.26
C ASP A 182 10.34 15.87 18.67
N GLY A 183 9.44 15.07 18.06
CA GLY A 183 8.01 15.09 18.34
C GLY A 183 7.23 16.17 17.58
N ARG A 184 7.90 17.07 16.83
CA ARG A 184 7.19 18.06 16.01
C ARG A 184 6.45 17.38 14.86
N ILE A 185 5.27 17.92 14.53
CA ILE A 185 4.47 17.45 13.41
C ILE A 185 4.68 18.41 12.24
N LEU A 186 5.22 17.88 11.15
CA LEU A 186 5.34 18.56 9.87
C LEU A 186 4.17 18.18 8.97
N ARG A 187 3.67 19.17 8.22
CA ARG A 187 2.69 19.00 7.16
C ARG A 187 3.40 19.19 5.84
N ILE A 188 3.31 18.19 4.97
CA ILE A 188 4.05 18.17 3.71
C ILE A 188 3.04 17.97 2.59
N ALA A 189 2.93 18.94 1.69
CA ALA A 189 2.09 18.84 0.51
C ALA A 189 2.68 17.81 -0.46
N TRP A 190 1.83 17.08 -1.17
CA TRP A 190 2.30 16.08 -2.14
C TRP A 190 3.16 16.65 -3.24
N ASN A 191 2.94 17.90 -3.63
CA ASN A 191 3.70 18.56 -4.71
C ASN A 191 5.14 18.88 -4.29
N ASP A 192 5.38 19.02 -2.99
CA ASP A 192 6.72 19.27 -2.46
C ASP A 192 7.54 17.97 -2.36
N ILE A 193 6.89 16.82 -2.51
CA ILE A 193 7.52 15.51 -2.39
C ILE A 193 8.04 15.06 -3.75
N ARG A 194 9.28 14.61 -3.79
CA ARG A 194 9.89 13.94 -4.94
C ARG A 194 9.73 12.42 -4.84
N ARG A 195 10.08 11.85 -3.68
CA ARG A 195 10.03 10.40 -3.39
C ARG A 195 9.73 10.13 -1.93
N ILE A 196 9.05 9.01 -1.67
CA ILE A 196 8.81 8.49 -0.32
C ILE A 196 9.38 7.08 -0.25
N TYR A 197 10.29 6.87 0.68
CA TYR A 197 10.80 5.56 1.04
C TYR A 197 10.16 5.10 2.34
N TYR A 198 9.67 3.87 2.36
CA TYR A 198 9.12 3.26 3.55
C TYR A 198 9.41 1.76 3.56
N ARG A 199 9.39 1.18 4.75
CA ARG A 199 9.49 -0.28 4.91
C ARG A 199 8.10 -0.88 4.97
N LYS A 200 7.82 -1.80 4.05
CA LYS A 200 6.59 -2.58 4.09
C LYS A 200 6.62 -3.47 5.33
N LYS A 201 5.52 -3.46 6.09
CA LYS A 201 5.32 -4.47 7.13
C LYS A 201 4.92 -5.76 6.43
N SER A 202 5.88 -6.61 6.12
CA SER A 202 5.65 -7.93 5.53
C SER A 202 5.75 -9.02 6.59
N HIS A 203 4.96 -10.08 6.46
CA HIS A 203 5.03 -11.25 7.34
C HIS A 203 5.95 -12.36 6.80
N TYR A 204 6.94 -12.03 5.94
CA TYR A 204 7.81 -13.04 5.29
C TYR A 204 8.51 -13.97 6.28
N ALA A 205 8.92 -13.48 7.46
CA ALA A 205 9.47 -14.34 8.51
C ALA A 205 8.48 -15.40 8.99
N LEU A 206 7.22 -15.01 9.20
CA LEU A 206 6.15 -15.92 9.60
C LEU A 206 5.77 -16.87 8.46
N THR A 207 5.63 -16.36 7.24
CA THR A 207 5.33 -17.18 6.06
C THR A 207 6.42 -18.21 5.80
N GLY A 208 7.70 -17.79 5.87
CA GLY A 208 8.85 -18.67 5.72
C GLY A 208 8.92 -19.74 6.81
N PHE A 209 8.64 -19.36 8.06
CA PHE A 209 8.53 -20.32 9.16
C PHE A 209 7.42 -21.35 8.93
N LEU A 210 6.22 -20.91 8.54
CA LEU A 210 5.08 -21.79 8.31
C LEU A 210 5.33 -22.78 7.16
N ILE A 211 5.94 -22.33 6.06
CA ILE A 211 6.31 -23.20 4.94
C ILE A 211 7.32 -24.25 5.41
N GLY A 212 8.37 -23.84 6.13
CA GLY A 212 9.36 -24.78 6.68
C GLY A 212 8.72 -25.80 7.63
N PHE A 213 7.80 -25.35 8.50
CA PHE A 213 7.03 -26.22 9.39
C PHE A 213 6.18 -27.26 8.64
N THR A 214 5.56 -26.86 7.53
CA THR A 214 4.79 -27.80 6.69
C THR A 214 5.68 -28.88 6.08
N ILE A 215 6.87 -28.50 5.58
CA ILE A 215 7.85 -29.46 5.03
C ILE A 215 8.31 -30.44 6.12
N ASP A 216 8.67 -29.91 7.30
CA ASP A 216 9.08 -30.71 8.46
C ASP A 216 8.00 -31.74 8.84
N SER A 217 6.72 -31.32 8.83
CA SER A 217 5.58 -32.18 9.13
C SER A 217 5.40 -33.31 8.09
N ILE A 218 5.60 -33.02 6.80
CA ILE A 218 5.48 -34.02 5.72
C ILE A 218 6.60 -35.07 5.83
N ILE A 219 7.84 -34.64 6.10
CA ILE A 219 8.98 -35.55 6.28
C ILE A 219 8.73 -36.48 7.47
N LEU A 220 8.26 -35.92 8.59
CA LEU A 220 7.95 -36.69 9.79
C LEU A 220 6.83 -37.71 9.56
N PHE A 221 5.77 -37.30 8.85
CA PHE A 221 4.69 -38.21 8.47
C PHE A 221 5.21 -39.36 7.60
N LYS A 222 6.05 -39.07 6.59
CA LYS A 222 6.69 -40.09 5.75
C LYS A 222 7.50 -41.09 6.58
N ILE A 223 8.39 -40.61 7.45
CA ILE A 223 9.23 -41.48 8.31
C ILE A 223 8.36 -42.38 9.20
N LEU A 224 7.32 -41.84 9.84
CA LEU A 224 6.42 -42.61 10.69
C LEU A 224 5.54 -43.59 9.91
N SER A 225 5.20 -43.27 8.67
CA SER A 225 4.38 -44.13 7.80
C SER A 225 5.17 -45.21 7.05
N THR A 226 6.50 -45.19 7.14
CA THR A 226 7.35 -46.19 6.47
C THR A 226 7.30 -47.49 7.29
N PRO A 227 6.72 -48.59 6.78
CA PRO A 227 6.69 -49.85 7.52
C PRO A 227 8.13 -50.34 7.76
N LEU A 228 8.43 -50.81 8.97
CA LEU A 228 9.68 -51.53 9.24
C LEU A 228 9.71 -52.77 8.35
N VAL A 229 10.52 -52.74 7.30
CA VAL A 229 10.83 -53.94 6.52
C VAL A 229 11.79 -54.78 7.36
N THR A 230 11.24 -55.61 8.25
CA THR A 230 11.99 -56.69 8.89
C THR A 230 12.14 -57.83 7.88
N ASN A 231 13.12 -57.69 6.97
CA ASN A 231 13.62 -58.83 6.20
C ASN A 231 14.50 -59.69 7.13
N ILE A 232 13.87 -60.57 7.91
CA ILE A 232 14.58 -61.68 8.53
C ILE A 232 14.66 -62.77 7.46
N ASN A 233 15.76 -62.79 6.72
CA ASN A 233 16.04 -63.84 5.74
C ASN A 233 16.53 -65.09 6.51
N LEU A 234 15.60 -65.99 6.85
CA LEU A 234 15.97 -67.33 7.31
C LEU A 234 16.30 -68.15 6.07
N GLY A 235 17.58 -68.26 5.76
CA GLY A 235 18.07 -69.15 4.70
C GLY A 235 17.73 -70.63 5.00
N PRO A 236 17.62 -71.47 3.97
CA PRO A 236 17.24 -72.87 4.14
C PRO A 236 18.37 -73.66 4.82
N MET A 237 18.03 -74.43 5.85
CA MET A 237 18.80 -75.59 6.32
C MET A 237 18.21 -76.86 5.71
#